data_AF-A0ABC9U270-F1
#
_entry.id   AF-A0ABC9U270-F1
#
_cell.length_a   1.000
_cell.length_b   1.000
_cell.length_c   1.000
_cell.angle_alpha   90.00
_cell.angle_beta   90.00
_cell.angle_gamma   90.00
#
_symmetry.space_group_name_H-M   'P 1'
#
loop_
_entity.id
_entity.type
_entity.pdbx_description
1 polymer ?
#
loop_
_entity_poly.entity_id
_entity_poly.type
_entity_poly.pdbx_seq_one_letter_code
_entity_poly.pdbx_strand_id
1 'polypeptide(L)'
;MKHIKNFIVKTVITVTMMTIPTLAGQCELQTDCPIYTVKEGQTLTDEEQRAIEATIDYFIEHPEEDYIEISSKDFPSLSIDWYTNITKYKLNYLTDIYLMDAGNGTQYLPTTLTEPVEQTNYDNGRMDLTIKNKHIAQAIKTQNFVNYSYQLLPQLSIYNGMDEIEAIEILNNFVCDLITYDIDSRGDYVSIYESHKGVCNDYAYLFRALAQGAGIEAYYVVGSDHAWNQVIIDDVAYELDCCHNDYHDLVEERHYLYLLSREQASTYSSHETIIATR
;
A
#
# COMPACT_ATOMS: atom_id res chain seq x y z
N MET A 1 32.19 4.91 -16.52
CA MET A 1 32.65 5.21 -15.14
C MET A 1 32.42 6.68 -14.82
N LYS A 2 31.23 7.00 -14.30
CA LYS A 2 30.99 8.24 -13.57
C LYS A 2 31.07 7.91 -12.08
N HIS A 3 31.67 8.81 -11.31
CA HIS A 3 32.11 8.59 -9.93
C HIS A 3 30.95 8.36 -8.96
N ILE A 4 30.92 7.17 -8.33
CA ILE A 4 30.11 6.91 -7.14
C ILE A 4 30.73 7.71 -5.98
N LYS A 5 29.97 8.70 -5.48
CA LYS A 5 30.33 9.46 -4.27
C LYS A 5 29.78 8.70 -3.06
N ASN A 6 30.61 8.53 -2.04
CA ASN A 6 30.25 7.99 -0.74
C ASN A 6 29.03 8.72 -0.17
N PHE A 7 27.91 8.00 -0.03
CA PHE A 7 26.76 8.47 0.73
C PHE A 7 26.87 7.94 2.17
N ILE A 8 26.58 8.82 3.13
CA ILE A 8 26.60 8.52 4.56
C ILE A 8 25.37 7.66 4.86
N VAL A 9 25.62 6.44 5.33
CA VAL A 9 24.61 5.47 5.77
C VAL A 9 23.77 6.09 6.90
N LYS A 10 22.48 6.35 6.62
CA LYS A 10 21.46 6.52 7.66
C LYS A 10 20.70 5.20 7.79
N THR A 11 21.21 4.31 8.61
CA THR A 11 20.44 3.16 9.08
C THR A 11 19.33 3.69 9.99
N VAL A 12 18.09 3.73 9.50
CA VAL A 12 16.92 3.88 10.37
C VAL A 12 16.48 2.47 10.73
N ILE A 13 17.02 1.94 11.83
CA ILE A 13 16.44 0.77 12.49
C ILE A 13 15.27 1.31 13.32
N THR A 14 14.05 1.16 12.82
CA THR A 14 12.86 1.39 13.65
C THR A 14 12.74 0.21 14.61
N VAL A 15 13.28 0.37 15.82
CA VAL A 15 13.01 -0.53 16.94
C VAL A 15 11.77 0.00 17.65
N THR A 16 10.62 -0.65 17.46
CA THR A 16 9.43 -0.42 18.28
C THR A 16 9.46 -1.40 19.44
N MET A 17 9.86 -0.93 20.62
CA MET A 17 9.55 -1.59 21.90
C MET A 17 8.31 -0.92 22.48
N MET A 18 7.23 -1.67 22.69
CA MET A 18 6.25 -1.34 23.72
C MET A 18 5.73 -2.62 24.40
N THR A 19 5.84 -2.64 25.73
CA THR A 19 4.98 -3.47 26.58
C THR A 19 4.24 -2.53 27.52
N ILE A 20 2.95 -2.33 27.25
CA ILE A 20 1.94 -1.81 28.19
C ILE A 20 0.67 -2.66 27.94
N PRO A 21 -0.09 -3.07 28.98
CA PRO A 21 -1.18 -4.02 28.82
C PRO A 21 -2.29 -3.47 27.91
N THR A 22 -2.74 -4.31 26.97
CA THR A 22 -3.82 -4.07 26.01
C THR A 22 -5.13 -3.67 26.70
N LEU A 23 -5.57 -2.43 26.46
CA LEU A 23 -6.99 -2.15 26.30
C LEU A 23 -7.41 -2.68 24.90
N ALA A 24 -8.67 -3.09 24.77
CA ALA A 24 -9.30 -3.53 23.51
C ALA A 24 -9.03 -2.56 22.34
N GLY A 25 -9.00 -3.07 21.10
CA GLY A 25 -8.72 -2.40 19.82
C GLY A 25 -8.55 -0.88 19.88
N GLN A 26 -7.31 -0.40 19.94
CA GLN A 26 -7.00 1.03 19.98
C GLN A 26 -6.13 1.46 18.81
N CYS A 27 -6.43 2.61 18.22
CA CYS A 27 -5.65 3.20 17.14
C CYS A 27 -4.20 3.50 17.55
N GLU A 28 -3.27 3.16 16.65
CA GLU A 28 -1.87 3.57 16.68
C GLU A 28 -1.53 4.22 15.33
N LEU A 29 -1.52 5.55 15.31
CA LEU A 29 -1.33 6.33 14.10
C LEU A 29 0.05 6.08 13.48
N GLN A 30 0.03 5.74 12.19
CA GLN A 30 1.21 5.60 11.34
C GLN A 30 1.57 6.97 10.73
N THR A 31 2.87 7.22 10.56
CA THR A 31 3.37 8.50 10.03
C THR A 31 3.69 8.46 8.54
N ASP A 32 4.07 7.30 8.05
CA ASP A 32 4.56 7.07 6.70
C ASP A 32 4.42 5.60 6.34
N CYS A 33 4.33 5.35 5.03
CA CYS A 33 4.26 4.02 4.46
C CYS A 33 5.47 3.82 3.55
N PRO A 34 6.39 2.87 3.82
CA PRO A 34 7.53 2.64 2.95
C PRO A 34 7.09 1.99 1.62
N ILE A 35 7.80 2.31 0.53
CA ILE A 35 7.55 1.71 -0.80
C ILE A 35 7.76 0.20 -0.78
N TYR A 36 8.70 -0.29 0.04
CA TYR A 36 8.93 -1.71 0.24
C TYR A 36 9.35 -2.00 1.68
N THR A 37 9.15 -3.24 2.10
CA THR A 37 9.66 -3.80 3.36
C THR A 37 10.31 -5.16 3.11
N VAL A 38 11.11 -5.65 4.05
CA VAL A 38 11.59 -7.03 4.02
C VAL A 38 10.44 -7.95 4.43
N LYS A 39 10.18 -9.02 3.67
CA LYS A 39 9.10 -9.96 4.01
C LYS A 39 9.32 -10.55 5.39
N GLU A 40 8.24 -10.83 6.09
CA GLU A 40 8.28 -11.48 7.39
C GLU A 40 9.11 -12.78 7.34
N GLY A 41 10.00 -12.95 8.33
CA GLY A 41 10.90 -14.10 8.41
C GLY A 41 12.08 -14.09 7.43
N GLN A 42 12.21 -13.08 6.56
CA GLN A 42 13.36 -12.90 5.69
C GLN A 42 14.40 -11.94 6.29
N THR A 43 15.63 -12.03 5.80
CA THR A 43 16.72 -11.08 6.12
C THR A 43 17.51 -10.75 4.86
N LEU A 44 18.08 -9.55 4.83
CA LEU A 44 19.04 -9.12 3.82
C LEU A 44 20.45 -9.26 4.39
N THR A 45 21.39 -9.76 3.58
CA THR A 45 22.82 -9.63 3.90
C THR A 45 23.29 -8.20 3.67
N ASP A 46 24.43 -7.82 4.24
CA ASP A 46 25.03 -6.49 4.00
C ASP A 46 25.25 -6.21 2.50
N GLU A 47 25.55 -7.25 1.72
CA GLU A 47 25.72 -7.11 0.27
C GLU A 47 24.39 -6.89 -0.45
N GLU A 48 23.34 -7.61 -0.07
CA GLU A 48 22.00 -7.45 -0.63
C GLU A 48 21.43 -6.07 -0.28
N GLN A 49 21.61 -5.61 0.96
CA GLN A 49 21.20 -4.28 1.40
C GLN A 49 21.89 -3.19 0.58
N ARG A 50 23.22 -3.27 0.39
CA ARG A 50 23.94 -2.31 -0.46
C ARG A 50 23.47 -2.35 -1.92
N ALA A 51 23.02 -3.50 -2.42
CA ALA A 51 22.49 -3.59 -3.78
C ALA A 51 21.13 -2.90 -3.89
N ILE A 52 20.25 -3.04 -2.89
CA ILE A 52 18.98 -2.32 -2.82
C ILE A 52 19.20 -0.81 -2.72
N GLU A 53 20.14 -0.36 -1.88
CA GLU A 53 20.51 1.06 -1.77
C GLU A 53 21.01 1.60 -3.11
N ALA A 54 21.87 0.83 -3.79
CA ALA A 54 22.40 1.22 -5.08
C ALA A 54 21.36 1.18 -6.21
N THR A 55 20.22 0.49 -6.04
CA THR A 55 19.21 0.30 -7.10
C THR A 55 17.87 0.92 -6.76
N ILE A 56 17.08 0.30 -5.87
CA ILE A 56 15.71 0.72 -5.56
C ILE A 56 15.72 2.08 -4.89
N ASP A 57 16.53 2.28 -3.84
CA ASP A 57 16.57 3.57 -3.11
C ASP A 57 17.09 4.69 -4.02
N TYR A 58 18.12 4.39 -4.83
CA TYR A 58 18.59 5.32 -5.84
C TYR A 58 17.47 5.74 -6.81
N PHE A 59 16.67 4.80 -7.33
CA PHE A 59 15.55 5.16 -8.20
C PHE A 59 14.42 5.89 -7.47
N ILE A 60 14.22 5.66 -6.17
CA ILE A 60 13.25 6.43 -5.38
C ILE A 60 13.70 7.89 -5.29
N GLU A 61 15.00 8.14 -5.08
CA GLU A 61 15.59 9.48 -5.06
C GLU A 61 15.70 10.12 -6.46
N HIS A 62 15.82 9.29 -7.50
CA HIS A 62 16.03 9.67 -8.90
C HIS A 62 15.04 8.96 -9.85
N PRO A 63 13.72 9.21 -9.71
CA PRO A 63 12.70 8.48 -10.47
C PRO A 63 12.72 8.75 -11.98
N GLU A 64 13.42 9.80 -12.41
CA GLU A 64 13.66 10.14 -13.81
C GLU A 64 14.70 9.25 -14.51
N GLU A 65 15.52 8.51 -13.76
CA GLU A 65 16.56 7.65 -14.33
C GLU A 65 15.95 6.34 -14.85
N ASP A 66 16.18 6.03 -16.12
CA ASP A 66 15.64 4.85 -16.79
C ASP A 66 16.34 3.55 -16.34
N TYR A 67 17.63 3.64 -16.02
CA TYR A 67 18.45 2.49 -15.64
C TYR A 67 19.72 2.91 -14.89
N ILE A 68 20.32 1.93 -14.23
CA ILE A 68 21.67 2.02 -13.69
C ILE A 68 22.47 0.75 -14.02
N GLU A 69 23.78 0.81 -13.85
CA GLU A 69 24.67 -0.34 -14.00
C GLU A 69 25.33 -0.68 -12.66
N ILE A 70 25.24 -1.95 -12.25
CA ILE A 70 25.95 -2.49 -11.07
C ILE A 70 26.90 -3.60 -11.50
N SER A 71 27.97 -3.81 -10.73
CA SER A 71 29.08 -4.67 -11.12
C SER A 71 29.45 -5.68 -10.06
N SER A 72 29.86 -6.87 -10.48
CA SER A 72 30.38 -7.92 -9.60
C SER A 72 31.68 -7.54 -8.91
N LYS A 73 32.33 -6.45 -9.34
CA LYS A 73 33.45 -5.83 -8.61
C LYS A 73 33.00 -5.28 -7.26
N ASP A 74 31.82 -4.68 -7.19
CA ASP A 74 31.28 -4.03 -5.98
C ASP A 74 30.31 -4.95 -5.23
N PHE A 75 29.77 -5.95 -5.95
CA PHE A 75 28.84 -6.98 -5.48
C PHE A 75 29.34 -8.38 -5.89
N PRO A 76 30.30 -8.99 -5.17
CA PRO A 76 30.84 -10.32 -5.48
C PRO A 76 29.81 -11.44 -5.75
N SER A 77 28.63 -11.38 -5.14
CA SER A 77 27.54 -12.37 -5.31
C SER A 77 26.65 -12.11 -6.52
N LEU A 78 26.88 -11.02 -7.26
CA LEU A 78 26.01 -10.55 -8.32
C LEU A 78 25.80 -11.63 -9.38
N SER A 79 24.54 -11.98 -9.58
CA SER A 79 23.99 -12.72 -10.71
C SER A 79 22.54 -12.24 -10.92
N ILE A 80 21.95 -12.52 -12.07
CA ILE A 80 20.52 -12.20 -12.30
C ILE A 80 19.65 -12.90 -11.26
N ASP A 81 19.94 -14.18 -10.99
CA ASP A 81 19.19 -14.98 -10.00
C ASP A 81 19.34 -14.41 -8.59
N TRP A 82 20.55 -13.99 -8.22
CA TRP A 82 20.81 -13.37 -6.91
C TRP A 82 19.99 -12.09 -6.74
N TYR A 83 20.04 -11.16 -7.71
CA TYR A 83 19.29 -9.92 -7.64
C TYR A 83 17.78 -10.16 -7.66
N THR A 84 17.31 -11.03 -8.55
CA THR A 84 15.90 -11.42 -8.66
C THR A 84 15.40 -12.04 -7.35
N ASN A 85 16.25 -12.83 -6.68
CA ASN A 85 15.89 -13.43 -5.41
C ASN A 85 15.60 -12.38 -4.34
N ILE A 86 16.42 -11.33 -4.26
CA ILE A 86 16.18 -10.20 -3.36
C ILE A 86 14.85 -9.55 -3.72
N THR A 87 14.71 -9.07 -4.96
CA THR A 87 13.60 -8.19 -5.34
C THR A 87 12.25 -8.90 -5.40
N LYS A 88 12.20 -10.22 -5.60
CA LYS A 88 10.95 -10.97 -5.75
C LYS A 88 10.55 -11.75 -4.48
N TYR A 89 11.53 -12.32 -3.79
CA TYR A 89 11.27 -13.26 -2.70
C TYR A 89 11.59 -12.69 -1.33
N LYS A 90 12.45 -11.66 -1.22
CA LYS A 90 12.80 -11.05 0.07
C LYS A 90 12.11 -9.73 0.37
N LEU A 91 11.55 -9.06 -0.63
CA LEU A 91 10.86 -7.77 -0.47
C LEU A 91 9.36 -7.89 -0.72
N ASN A 92 8.55 -7.25 0.12
CA ASN A 92 7.14 -6.93 -0.14
C ASN A 92 7.06 -5.48 -0.57
N TYR A 93 6.31 -5.18 -1.63
CA TYR A 93 6.10 -3.81 -2.08
C TYR A 93 4.74 -3.31 -1.63
N LEU A 94 4.63 -2.00 -1.37
CA LEU A 94 3.34 -1.34 -1.15
C LEU A 94 2.35 -1.66 -2.28
N THR A 95 2.87 -1.87 -3.49
CA THR A 95 2.09 -2.14 -4.69
C THR A 95 1.71 -3.61 -4.87
N ASP A 96 2.14 -4.49 -3.97
CA ASP A 96 1.55 -5.83 -3.84
C ASP A 96 0.16 -5.74 -3.17
N ILE A 97 -0.11 -4.61 -2.50
CA ILE A 97 -1.29 -4.33 -1.69
C ILE A 97 -2.26 -3.38 -2.41
N TYR A 98 -1.71 -2.41 -3.14
CA TYR A 98 -2.41 -1.38 -3.89
C TYR A 98 -2.13 -1.52 -5.39
N LEU A 99 -3.18 -1.43 -6.22
CA LEU A 99 -3.02 -1.49 -7.67
C LEU A 99 -2.31 -0.24 -8.20
N MET A 100 -1.38 -0.40 -9.13
CA MET A 100 -0.77 0.76 -9.82
C MET A 100 -1.64 1.21 -10.99
N ASP A 101 -1.81 2.52 -11.17
CA ASP A 101 -2.31 3.07 -12.43
C ASP A 101 -1.18 3.08 -13.49
N ALA A 102 -1.44 2.44 -14.63
CA ALA A 102 -0.57 2.44 -15.79
C ALA A 102 -0.56 3.78 -16.56
N GLY A 103 -1.36 4.78 -16.15
CA GLY A 103 -1.49 6.08 -16.80
C GLY A 103 -2.35 6.05 -18.06
N ASN A 104 -3.08 4.95 -18.28
CA ASN A 104 -3.99 4.77 -19.40
C ASN A 104 -5.37 4.22 -18.95
N GLY A 105 -5.63 4.28 -17.64
CA GLY A 105 -6.83 3.71 -17.02
C GLY A 105 -6.78 2.19 -16.84
N THR A 106 -5.61 1.57 -17.00
CA THR A 106 -5.39 0.15 -16.65
C THR A 106 -4.73 0.07 -15.29
N GLN A 107 -5.29 -0.74 -14.40
CA GLN A 107 -4.73 -1.03 -13.09
C GLN A 107 -4.04 -2.39 -13.08
N TYR A 108 -2.89 -2.53 -12.40
CA TYR A 108 -2.17 -3.81 -12.31
C TYR A 108 -1.33 -3.94 -11.03
N LEU A 109 -1.01 -5.17 -10.65
CA LEU A 109 -0.05 -5.48 -9.58
C LEU A 109 1.32 -5.77 -10.21
N PRO A 110 2.36 -4.95 -9.98
CA PRO A 110 3.72 -5.30 -10.39
C PRO A 110 4.25 -6.45 -9.52
N THR A 111 5.21 -7.22 -10.04
CA THR A 111 5.88 -8.29 -9.27
C THR A 111 7.23 -7.87 -8.68
N THR A 112 7.85 -6.82 -9.26
CA THR A 112 9.07 -6.16 -8.79
C THR A 112 9.03 -4.70 -9.23
N LEU A 113 9.77 -3.79 -8.58
CA LEU A 113 9.87 -2.38 -9.02
C LEU A 113 10.95 -2.13 -10.07
N THR A 114 11.94 -3.02 -10.12
CA THR A 114 13.08 -2.98 -11.03
C THR A 114 13.20 -4.28 -11.83
N GLU A 115 13.79 -4.22 -13.01
CA GLU A 115 14.08 -5.40 -13.85
C GLU A 115 15.59 -5.51 -14.11
N PRO A 116 16.26 -6.59 -13.69
CA PRO A 116 17.63 -6.86 -14.13
C PRO A 116 17.60 -7.32 -15.60
N VAL A 117 18.35 -6.63 -16.47
CA VAL A 117 18.52 -7.00 -17.87
C VAL A 117 19.98 -7.38 -18.15
N GLU A 118 20.14 -8.44 -18.93
CA GLU A 118 21.39 -9.19 -19.05
C GLU A 118 22.49 -8.52 -19.91
N GLN A 119 23.72 -8.66 -19.37
CA GLN A 119 25.08 -8.65 -19.93
C GLN A 119 25.48 -7.55 -20.90
N THR A 120 26.35 -6.66 -20.43
CA THR A 120 27.11 -5.81 -21.36
C THR A 120 28.56 -6.22 -21.52
N ASN A 121 29.28 -6.72 -20.51
CA ASN A 121 30.69 -7.11 -20.71
C ASN A 121 31.16 -8.16 -19.69
N TYR A 122 31.72 -9.27 -20.18
CA TYR A 122 32.58 -10.18 -19.41
C TYR A 122 34.06 -9.82 -19.62
N ASP A 123 34.41 -8.54 -19.56
CA ASP A 123 35.80 -8.15 -19.67
C ASP A 123 36.53 -8.51 -18.38
N ASN A 124 37.57 -9.35 -18.49
CA ASN A 124 38.45 -9.77 -17.39
C ASN A 124 37.77 -10.58 -16.26
N GLY A 125 36.67 -11.29 -16.54
CA GLY A 125 35.99 -12.13 -15.54
C GLY A 125 35.07 -11.36 -14.57
N ARG A 126 34.76 -10.10 -14.89
CA ARG A 126 33.77 -9.28 -14.18
C ARG A 126 32.39 -9.43 -14.84
N MET A 127 31.32 -9.37 -14.05
CA MET A 127 29.94 -9.37 -14.56
C MET A 127 29.29 -8.03 -14.22
N ASP A 128 28.69 -7.39 -15.21
CA ASP A 128 27.95 -6.13 -15.04
C ASP A 128 26.47 -6.36 -15.41
N LEU A 129 25.54 -5.86 -14.58
CA LEU A 129 24.09 -5.89 -14.83
C LEU A 129 23.56 -4.48 -15.06
N THR A 130 22.70 -4.33 -16.07
CA THR A 130 21.85 -3.16 -16.21
C THR A 130 20.56 -3.39 -15.44
N ILE A 131 20.25 -2.55 -14.46
CA ILE A 131 19.01 -2.60 -13.70
C ILE A 131 18.09 -1.49 -14.22
N LYS A 132 16.94 -1.87 -14.78
CA LYS A 132 15.96 -0.93 -15.31
C LYS A 132 14.99 -0.47 -14.23
N ASN A 133 14.71 0.83 -14.21
CA ASN A 133 13.61 1.41 -13.46
C ASN A 133 12.30 1.13 -14.20
N LYS A 134 11.37 0.41 -13.58
CA LYS A 134 10.12 0.01 -14.25
C LYS A 134 8.90 0.67 -13.66
N HIS A 135 8.80 0.65 -12.34
CA HIS A 135 7.56 0.94 -11.66
C HIS A 135 7.73 1.88 -10.46
N ILE A 136 8.92 2.48 -10.27
CA ILE A 136 9.21 3.33 -9.12
C ILE A 136 8.34 4.60 -9.15
N ALA A 137 8.18 5.23 -10.32
CA ALA A 137 7.34 6.41 -10.45
C ALA A 137 5.88 6.14 -10.04
N GLN A 138 5.33 4.98 -10.41
CA GLN A 138 3.99 4.55 -9.99
C GLN A 138 3.95 4.25 -8.49
N ALA A 139 4.98 3.59 -7.94
CA ALA A 139 5.08 3.31 -6.51
C ALA A 139 5.12 4.60 -5.68
N ILE A 140 5.85 5.63 -6.12
CA ILE A 140 5.87 6.95 -5.48
C ILE A 140 4.48 7.60 -5.51
N LYS A 141 3.75 7.52 -6.62
CA LYS A 141 2.38 8.05 -6.70
C LYS A 141 1.46 7.36 -5.68
N THR A 142 1.48 6.03 -5.62
CA THR A 142 0.72 5.25 -4.64
C THR A 142 1.14 5.60 -3.21
N GLN A 143 2.44 5.72 -2.93
CA GLN A 143 2.94 6.11 -1.62
C GLN A 143 2.45 7.51 -1.22
N ASN A 144 2.45 8.47 -2.14
CA ASN A 144 1.96 9.84 -1.87
C ASN A 144 0.48 9.83 -1.48
N PHE A 145 -0.34 9.04 -2.17
CA PHE A 145 -1.76 8.84 -1.83
C PHE A 145 -1.92 8.26 -0.41
N VAL A 146 -1.17 7.20 -0.09
CA VAL A 146 -1.23 6.55 1.24
C VAL A 146 -0.76 7.51 2.34
N ASN A 147 0.40 8.15 2.16
CA ASN A 147 0.96 9.09 3.13
C ASN A 147 0.06 10.30 3.35
N TYR A 148 -0.58 10.82 2.30
CA TYR A 148 -1.54 11.90 2.44
C TYR A 148 -2.76 11.46 3.27
N SER A 149 -3.25 10.24 3.04
CA SER A 149 -4.32 9.64 3.85
C SER A 149 -3.94 9.57 5.33
N TYR A 150 -2.70 9.16 5.65
CA TYR A 150 -2.21 9.11 7.04
C TYR A 150 -2.17 10.50 7.68
N GLN A 151 -1.75 11.52 6.93
CA GLN A 151 -1.67 12.91 7.39
C GLN A 151 -3.04 13.56 7.66
N LEU A 152 -4.12 13.03 7.09
CA LEU A 152 -5.47 13.51 7.35
C LEU A 152 -6.01 13.06 8.70
N LEU A 153 -5.53 11.95 9.26
CA LEU A 153 -6.14 11.32 10.44
C LEU A 153 -6.25 12.27 11.66
N PRO A 154 -5.20 13.03 12.05
CA PRO A 154 -5.34 14.00 13.14
C PRO A 154 -6.33 15.13 12.83
N GLN A 155 -6.50 15.49 11.56
CA GLN A 155 -7.43 16.53 11.11
C GLN A 155 -8.89 16.01 11.16
N LEU A 156 -9.08 14.70 11.02
CA LEU A 156 -10.35 14.00 11.24
C LEU A 156 -10.62 13.72 12.73
N SER A 157 -9.80 14.26 13.64
CA SER A 157 -9.88 14.02 15.09
C SER A 157 -9.61 12.58 15.52
N ILE A 158 -8.86 11.81 14.72
CA ILE A 158 -8.35 10.49 15.10
C ILE A 158 -7.00 10.65 15.80
N TYR A 159 -6.79 9.92 16.90
CA TYR A 159 -5.60 10.04 17.75
C TYR A 159 -5.17 8.69 18.33
N ASN A 160 -3.91 8.61 18.79
CA ASN A 160 -3.38 7.39 19.44
C ASN A 160 -4.20 7.04 20.68
N GLY A 161 -4.61 5.77 20.80
CA GLY A 161 -5.43 5.28 21.89
C GLY A 161 -6.94 5.46 21.70
N MET A 162 -7.38 6.01 20.55
CA MET A 162 -8.79 6.06 20.17
C MET A 162 -9.34 4.64 19.96
N ASP A 163 -10.61 4.42 20.29
CA ASP A 163 -11.29 3.15 20.01
C ASP A 163 -11.37 2.91 18.49
N GLU A 164 -11.01 1.71 18.03
CA GLU A 164 -10.97 1.39 16.60
C GLU A 164 -12.35 1.46 15.94
N ILE A 165 -13.43 1.10 16.63
CA ILE A 165 -14.79 1.16 16.08
C ILE A 165 -15.20 2.63 15.90
N GLU A 166 -14.93 3.48 16.89
CA GLU A 166 -15.18 4.93 16.80
C GLU A 166 -14.38 5.55 15.63
N ALA A 167 -13.11 5.15 15.46
CA ALA A 167 -12.31 5.60 14.33
C ALA A 167 -12.88 5.12 12.99
N ILE A 168 -13.33 3.86 12.88
CA ILE A 168 -13.95 3.31 11.67
C ILE A 168 -15.20 4.08 11.27
N GLU A 169 -16.06 4.46 12.23
CA GLU A 169 -17.24 5.30 11.98
C GLU A 169 -16.86 6.64 11.34
N ILE A 170 -15.86 7.33 11.92
CA ILE A 170 -15.35 8.60 11.38
C ILE A 170 -14.80 8.42 9.96
N LEU A 171 -13.99 7.38 9.75
CA LEU A 171 -13.38 7.10 8.46
C LEU A 171 -14.40 6.76 7.39
N ASN A 172 -15.39 5.91 7.72
CA ASN A 172 -16.49 5.58 6.81
C ASN A 172 -17.22 6.83 6.35
N ASN A 173 -17.59 7.70 7.29
CA ASN A 173 -18.33 8.91 7.00
C ASN A 173 -17.52 9.89 6.16
N PHE A 174 -16.23 10.04 6.46
CA PHE A 174 -15.32 10.84 5.66
C PHE A 174 -15.24 10.35 4.21
N VAL A 175 -15.11 9.03 4.00
CA VAL A 175 -15.06 8.45 2.65
C VAL A 175 -16.37 8.70 1.89
N CYS A 176 -17.52 8.47 2.53
CA CYS A 176 -18.84 8.72 1.94
C CYS A 176 -19.08 10.22 1.62
N ASP A 177 -18.53 11.12 2.43
CA ASP A 177 -18.64 12.56 2.20
C ASP A 177 -17.70 13.07 1.10
N LEU A 178 -16.52 12.46 0.97
CA LEU A 178 -15.52 12.86 -0.01
C LEU A 178 -15.90 12.40 -1.43
N ILE A 179 -16.33 11.14 -1.56
CA ILE A 179 -16.53 10.51 -2.87
C ILE A 179 -17.99 10.63 -3.30
N THR A 180 -18.20 10.99 -4.56
CA THR A 180 -19.48 10.84 -5.25
C THR A 180 -19.40 9.63 -6.16
N TYR A 181 -20.30 8.66 -5.96
CA TYR A 181 -20.36 7.47 -6.80
C TYR A 181 -20.64 7.83 -8.27
N ASP A 182 -19.80 7.34 -9.18
CA ASP A 182 -19.89 7.58 -10.62
C ASP A 182 -19.65 6.27 -11.36
N ILE A 183 -20.73 5.57 -11.72
CA ILE A 183 -20.69 4.26 -12.42
C ILE A 183 -20.03 4.34 -13.80
N ASP A 184 -19.98 5.52 -14.41
CA ASP A 184 -19.32 5.74 -15.70
C ASP A 184 -17.82 6.02 -15.54
N SER A 185 -17.34 6.21 -14.31
CA SER A 185 -15.92 6.32 -13.99
C SER A 185 -15.21 4.98 -14.13
N ARG A 186 -13.94 5.03 -14.57
CA ARG A 186 -13.07 3.84 -14.62
C ARG A 186 -12.42 3.51 -13.28
N GLY A 187 -12.59 4.38 -12.29
CA GLY A 187 -11.88 4.36 -11.02
C GLY A 187 -10.43 4.82 -11.14
N ASP A 188 -10.01 5.65 -10.19
CA ASP A 188 -8.66 6.21 -10.10
C ASP A 188 -8.38 6.67 -8.65
N TYR A 189 -8.23 5.68 -7.76
CA TYR A 189 -8.13 5.94 -6.33
C TYR A 189 -6.97 6.86 -5.96
N VAL A 190 -5.86 6.84 -6.71
CA VAL A 190 -4.70 7.72 -6.44
C VAL A 190 -5.02 9.20 -6.66
N SER A 191 -6.02 9.51 -7.49
CA SER A 191 -6.48 10.88 -7.78
C SER A 191 -7.79 11.24 -7.04
N ILE A 192 -8.27 10.39 -6.11
CA ILE A 192 -9.61 10.54 -5.52
C ILE A 192 -9.78 11.84 -4.74
N TYR A 193 -8.71 12.34 -4.12
CA TYR A 193 -8.68 13.61 -3.40
C TYR A 193 -8.81 14.85 -4.31
N GLU A 194 -8.68 14.67 -5.62
CA GLU A 194 -8.78 15.74 -6.61
C GLU A 194 -10.08 15.60 -7.43
N SER A 195 -10.44 14.37 -7.79
CA SER A 195 -11.62 14.08 -8.61
C SER A 195 -12.92 14.06 -7.81
N HIS A 196 -12.86 13.60 -6.55
CA HIS A 196 -14.00 13.32 -5.67
C HIS A 196 -15.04 12.39 -6.31
N LYS A 197 -14.64 11.61 -7.31
CA LYS A 197 -15.53 10.74 -8.09
C LYS A 197 -14.91 9.37 -8.24
N GLY A 198 -15.69 8.32 -7.95
CA GLY A 198 -15.17 6.96 -7.97
C GLY A 198 -16.26 5.90 -8.00
N VAL A 199 -15.79 4.65 -8.09
CA VAL A 199 -16.57 3.41 -8.00
C VAL A 199 -16.12 2.62 -6.77
N CYS A 200 -16.68 1.43 -6.53
CA CYS A 200 -16.42 0.61 -5.34
C CYS A 200 -14.93 0.42 -5.00
N ASN A 201 -14.07 0.23 -6.02
CA ASN A 201 -12.62 0.11 -5.80
C ASN A 201 -12.00 1.36 -5.16
N ASP A 202 -12.44 2.57 -5.53
CA ASP A 202 -11.87 3.82 -5.01
C ASP A 202 -12.24 4.03 -3.55
N TYR A 203 -13.49 3.74 -3.19
CA TYR A 203 -13.95 3.71 -1.80
C TYR A 203 -13.11 2.71 -0.98
N ALA A 204 -12.96 1.49 -1.50
CA ALA A 204 -12.26 0.43 -0.78
C ALA A 204 -10.76 0.71 -0.58
N TYR A 205 -10.08 1.31 -1.57
CA TYR A 205 -8.67 1.70 -1.43
C TYR A 205 -8.49 2.91 -0.50
N LEU A 206 -9.37 3.91 -0.58
CA LEU A 206 -9.29 5.06 0.30
C LEU A 206 -9.54 4.69 1.76
N PHE A 207 -10.62 3.95 2.04
CA PHE A 207 -10.92 3.50 3.39
C PHE A 207 -9.75 2.67 3.96
N ARG A 208 -9.21 1.73 3.16
CA ARG A 208 -8.06 0.92 3.57
C ARG A 208 -6.85 1.76 3.95
N ALA A 209 -6.50 2.75 3.12
CA ALA A 209 -5.35 3.61 3.39
C ALA A 209 -5.55 4.40 4.70
N LEU A 210 -6.74 4.95 4.93
CA LEU A 210 -7.05 5.65 6.18
C LEU A 210 -7.01 4.72 7.39
N ALA A 211 -7.63 3.54 7.31
CA ALA A 211 -7.66 2.57 8.39
C ALA A 211 -6.26 2.07 8.77
N GLN A 212 -5.44 1.71 7.77
CA GLN A 212 -4.03 1.34 8.00
C GLN A 212 -3.23 2.47 8.64
N GLY A 213 -3.49 3.71 8.21
CA GLY A 213 -2.89 4.89 8.82
C GLY A 213 -3.29 5.07 10.29
N ALA A 214 -4.49 4.62 10.67
CA ALA A 214 -4.97 4.64 12.05
C ALA A 214 -4.45 3.45 12.89
N GLY A 215 -3.63 2.57 12.30
CA GLY A 215 -3.14 1.35 12.95
C GLY A 215 -4.13 0.18 12.88
N ILE A 216 -5.24 0.33 12.16
CA ILE A 216 -6.28 -0.69 12.03
C ILE A 216 -5.89 -1.63 10.89
N GLU A 217 -5.86 -2.93 11.18
CA GLU A 217 -5.60 -3.96 10.18
C GLU A 217 -6.77 -4.05 9.20
N ALA A 218 -6.53 -3.61 7.95
CA ALA A 218 -7.55 -3.53 6.92
C ALA A 218 -7.10 -4.15 5.58
N TYR A 219 -8.02 -4.89 4.97
CA TYR A 219 -7.86 -5.62 3.73
C TYR A 219 -8.82 -5.12 2.65
N TYR A 220 -8.35 -5.18 1.41
CA TYR A 220 -9.19 -5.02 0.23
C TYR A 220 -9.76 -6.39 -0.16
N VAL A 221 -11.06 -6.46 -0.38
CA VAL A 221 -11.77 -7.68 -0.77
C VAL A 221 -12.45 -7.43 -2.11
N VAL A 222 -12.36 -8.41 -3.02
CA VAL A 222 -12.96 -8.33 -4.35
C VAL A 222 -13.88 -9.53 -4.60
N GLY A 223 -15.09 -9.23 -5.06
CA GLY A 223 -16.08 -10.19 -5.56
C GLY A 223 -16.06 -10.27 -7.08
N SER A 224 -17.19 -10.67 -7.68
CA SER A 224 -17.34 -10.78 -9.14
C SER A 224 -17.31 -9.43 -9.86
N ASP A 225 -17.93 -8.42 -9.26
CA ASP A 225 -18.27 -7.12 -9.84
C ASP A 225 -18.25 -6.00 -8.79
N HIS A 226 -17.78 -6.31 -7.58
CA HIS A 226 -17.79 -5.40 -6.45
C HIS A 226 -16.55 -5.52 -5.58
N ALA A 227 -16.20 -4.46 -4.87
CA ALA A 227 -15.07 -4.42 -3.96
C ALA A 227 -15.43 -3.67 -2.67
N TRP A 228 -14.89 -4.17 -1.55
CA TRP A 228 -15.14 -3.65 -0.22
C TRP A 228 -13.94 -3.92 0.70
N ASN A 229 -14.10 -3.72 2.01
CA ASN A 229 -13.05 -3.93 2.99
C ASN A 229 -13.39 -4.98 4.04
N GLN A 230 -12.36 -5.62 4.56
CA GLN A 230 -12.42 -6.37 5.81
C GLN A 230 -11.45 -5.73 6.80
N VAL A 231 -11.90 -5.51 8.03
CA VAL A 231 -11.09 -5.00 9.15
C VAL A 231 -10.97 -6.04 10.24
N ILE A 232 -9.81 -6.09 10.91
CA ILE A 232 -9.59 -6.96 12.06
C ILE A 232 -9.60 -6.10 13.32
N ILE A 233 -10.48 -6.42 14.26
CA ILE A 233 -10.62 -5.74 15.55
C ILE A 233 -10.65 -6.85 16.61
N ASP A 234 -9.75 -6.80 17.58
CA ASP A 234 -9.63 -7.81 18.64
C ASP A 234 -9.66 -9.26 18.11
N ASP A 235 -8.85 -9.56 17.09
CA ASP A 235 -8.76 -10.87 16.40
C ASP A 235 -10.05 -11.33 15.68
N VAL A 236 -11.05 -10.44 15.52
CA VAL A 236 -12.29 -10.73 14.80
C VAL A 236 -12.33 -9.97 13.48
N ALA A 237 -12.60 -10.70 12.41
CA ALA A 237 -12.76 -10.14 11.07
C ALA A 237 -14.19 -9.61 10.84
N TYR A 238 -14.29 -8.33 10.51
CA TYR A 238 -15.53 -7.65 10.16
C TYR A 238 -15.50 -7.17 8.72
N GLU A 239 -16.60 -7.39 8.01
CA GLU A 239 -16.84 -6.87 6.67
C GLU A 239 -17.41 -5.44 6.77
N LEU A 240 -16.92 -4.54 5.92
CA LEU A 240 -17.27 -3.11 5.84
C LEU A 240 -17.23 -2.62 4.39
N ASP A 241 -18.17 -1.77 3.98
CA ASP A 241 -18.23 -1.25 2.62
C ASP A 241 -18.75 0.18 2.56
N CYS A 242 -17.82 1.13 2.44
CA CYS A 242 -18.16 2.54 2.32
C CYS A 242 -18.98 2.85 1.05
N CYS A 243 -18.77 2.09 -0.04
CA CYS A 243 -19.49 2.33 -1.28
C CYS A 243 -20.98 1.97 -1.12
N HIS A 244 -21.26 0.81 -0.53
CA HIS A 244 -22.63 0.39 -0.22
C HIS A 244 -23.29 1.30 0.84
N ASN A 245 -22.51 1.73 1.84
CA ASN A 245 -22.96 2.67 2.88
C ASN A 245 -23.32 4.07 2.35
N ASP A 246 -22.81 4.48 1.19
CA ASP A 246 -23.11 5.78 0.53
C ASP A 246 -24.24 5.66 -0.52
N TYR A 247 -24.42 4.49 -1.13
CA TYR A 247 -25.25 4.28 -2.33
C TYR A 247 -26.78 4.26 -2.10
N HIS A 248 -27.26 4.42 -0.87
CA HIS A 248 -28.70 4.46 -0.64
C HIS A 248 -29.33 5.76 -1.20
N ASP A 249 -30.26 5.63 -2.17
CA ASP A 249 -31.07 6.70 -2.79
C ASP A 249 -31.85 7.59 -1.79
N LEU A 250 -31.79 7.25 -0.50
CA LEU A 250 -32.34 8.01 0.60
C LEU A 250 -31.23 8.84 1.23
N VAL A 251 -31.20 10.15 0.92
CA VAL A 251 -30.27 11.13 1.52
C VAL A 251 -30.28 11.09 3.07
N GLU A 252 -31.37 10.60 3.67
CA GLU A 252 -31.53 10.42 5.13
C GLU A 252 -30.79 9.18 5.70
N GLU A 253 -30.15 8.37 4.86
CA GLU A 253 -29.44 7.14 5.20
C GLU A 253 -27.92 7.17 4.85
N ARG A 254 -27.39 8.31 4.40
CA ARG A 254 -25.92 8.51 4.29
C ARG A 254 -25.28 8.33 5.66
N HIS A 255 -24.02 7.87 5.70
CA HIS A 255 -23.27 7.55 6.93
C HIS A 255 -23.76 6.29 7.65
N TYR A 256 -24.39 5.36 6.94
CA TYR A 256 -24.61 4.04 7.49
C TYR A 256 -23.27 3.34 7.73
N LEU A 257 -23.15 2.59 8.83
CA LEU A 257 -22.03 1.69 9.06
C LEU A 257 -22.59 0.31 9.37
N TYR A 258 -22.45 -0.62 8.44
CA TYR A 258 -22.40 -2.03 8.85
C TYR A 258 -20.96 -2.42 9.14
N LEU A 259 -20.83 -3.18 10.22
CA LEU A 259 -19.60 -3.81 10.66
C LEU A 259 -19.98 -5.24 11.09
N LEU A 260 -20.08 -6.14 10.12
CA LEU A 260 -20.61 -7.48 10.32
C LEU A 260 -19.48 -8.49 10.40
N SER A 261 -19.50 -9.37 11.40
CA SER A 261 -18.58 -10.50 11.39
C SER A 261 -18.80 -11.35 10.14
N ARG A 262 -17.78 -12.09 9.71
CA ARG A 262 -17.91 -12.97 8.54
C ARG A 262 -19.04 -13.98 8.66
N GLU A 263 -19.33 -14.46 9.88
CA GLU A 263 -20.49 -15.31 10.15
C GLU A 263 -21.80 -14.58 9.85
N GLN A 264 -21.97 -13.34 10.35
CA GLN A 264 -23.15 -12.53 10.10
C GLN A 264 -23.30 -12.18 8.61
N ALA A 265 -22.22 -11.73 7.97
CA ALA A 265 -22.22 -11.41 6.54
C ALA A 265 -22.59 -12.63 5.67
N SER A 266 -22.16 -13.83 6.06
CA SER A 266 -22.48 -15.07 5.32
C SER A 266 -23.96 -15.46 5.31
N THR A 267 -24.78 -14.83 6.15
CA THR A 267 -26.24 -15.04 6.15
C THR A 267 -26.96 -14.30 5.02
N TYR A 268 -26.26 -13.38 4.33
CA TYR A 268 -26.76 -12.62 3.19
C TYR A 268 -26.29 -13.25 1.88
N SER A 269 -27.09 -13.11 0.82
CA SER A 269 -26.77 -13.68 -0.51
C SER A 269 -25.69 -12.90 -1.26
N SER A 270 -25.56 -11.60 -0.97
CA SER A 270 -24.52 -10.71 -1.48
C SER A 270 -24.38 -9.50 -0.56
N HIS A 271 -23.26 -8.77 -0.67
CA HIS A 271 -23.04 -7.51 0.04
C HIS A 271 -24.14 -6.48 -0.25
N GLU A 272 -24.61 -6.40 -1.49
CA GLU A 272 -25.72 -5.52 -1.90
C GLU A 272 -27.04 -5.82 -1.18
N THR A 273 -27.21 -7.03 -0.64
CA THR A 273 -28.42 -7.45 0.08
C THR A 273 -28.36 -7.22 1.58
N ILE A 274 -27.23 -6.74 2.10
CA ILE A 274 -27.10 -6.36 3.51
C ILE A 274 -27.96 -5.13 3.73
N ILE A 275 -29.07 -5.33 4.45
CA ILE A 275 -29.96 -4.23 4.85
C ILE A 275 -29.43 -3.69 6.16
N ALA A 276 -29.14 -2.41 6.10
CA ALA A 276 -28.74 -1.62 7.23
C ALA A 276 -29.74 -1.69 8.39
N THR A 277 -29.36 -2.25 9.55
CA THR A 277 -30.12 -2.03 10.79
C THR A 277 -29.34 -1.08 11.69
N ARG A 278 -29.96 0.05 12.06
CA ARG A 278 -29.49 0.96 13.11
C ARG A 278 -29.46 0.28 14.48
#